data_AF-D3VKH8-F1
#
_entry.id   AF-D3VKH8-F1
#
_cell.length_a   1.000
_cell.length_b   1.000
_cell.length_c   1.000
_cell.angle_alpha   90.00
_cell.angle_beta   90.00
_cell.angle_gamma   90.00
#
_symmetry.space_group_name_H-M   'P 1'
#
loop_
_entity.id
_entity.type
_entity.pdbx_description
1 polymer ?
#
loop_
_entity_poly.entity_id
_entity_poly.type
_entity_poly.pdbx_seq_one_letter_code
_entity_poly.pdbx_strand_id
1 'polypeptide(L)'
;MDFVAVRFALLDAAGELATPITGWSKKECHAALKQSFDDWLADFGIGNREKYQVIIRVRDFIQKYGLSRFQPYTYGKLNGNIDTVNAMRINHLAGYLVHNRRDDGQVEYHIIPSVFEEEILQGLQKKSGFEALEEAGMLIKAEKDRFISKTISLNGTQGRFVVLIFNDED
;
A
#
# COMPACT_ATOMS: atom_id res chain seq x y z
N MET A 1 4.42 16.86 17.49
CA MET A 1 3.87 18.21 17.25
C MET A 1 3.82 18.36 15.74
N ASP A 2 2.64 18.38 15.16
CA ASP A 2 2.49 18.44 13.71
C ASP A 2 2.95 19.80 13.20
N PHE A 3 3.86 19.81 12.23
CA PHE A 3 4.40 21.04 11.62
C PHE A 3 3.31 21.96 11.05
N VAL A 4 2.17 21.38 10.69
CA VAL A 4 1.00 22.10 10.19
C VAL A 4 0.35 22.92 11.30
N ALA A 5 0.10 22.33 12.47
CA ALA A 5 -0.53 23.02 13.60
C ALA A 5 0.26 24.26 14.04
N VAL A 6 1.60 24.18 14.01
CA VAL A 6 2.48 25.32 14.34
C VAL A 6 2.34 26.47 13.32
N ARG A 7 2.19 26.15 12.03
CA ARG A 7 2.02 27.17 10.97
C ARG A 7 0.66 27.89 11.09
N PHE A 8 -0.41 27.16 11.40
CA PHE A 8 -1.72 27.77 11.60
C PHE A 8 -1.76 28.64 12.86
N ALA A 9 -1.11 28.24 13.95
CA ALA A 9 -0.98 29.07 15.15
C ALA A 9 -0.18 30.37 14.86
N LEU A 10 0.88 30.28 14.05
CA LEU A 10 1.65 31.45 13.64
C LEU A 10 0.85 32.39 12.74
N LEU A 11 0.06 31.84 11.80
CA LEU A 11 -0.81 32.63 10.92
C LEU A 11 -1.93 33.34 11.70
N ASP A 12 -2.47 32.72 12.76
CA ASP A 12 -3.47 33.33 13.64
C ASP A 12 -2.91 34.54 14.38
N ALA A 13 -1.70 34.40 14.96
CA ALA A 13 -1.00 35.50 15.60
C ALA A 13 -0.64 36.62 14.61
N ALA A 14 -0.21 36.28 13.40
CA ALA A 14 0.09 37.25 12.35
C ALA A 14 -1.16 37.99 11.86
N GLY A 15 -2.28 37.27 11.70
CA GLY A 15 -3.58 37.84 11.32
C GLY A 15 -4.12 38.81 12.37
N GLU A 16 -3.93 38.51 13.66
CA GLU A 16 -4.27 39.43 14.75
C GLU A 16 -3.47 40.73 14.68
N LEU A 17 -2.16 40.64 14.46
CA LEU A 17 -1.28 41.82 14.35
C LEU A 17 -1.55 42.66 13.08
N ALA A 18 -2.02 42.03 12.01
CA ALA A 18 -2.32 42.69 10.74
C ALA A 18 -3.70 43.36 10.68
N THR A 19 -4.52 43.26 11.74
CA THR A 19 -5.85 43.88 11.85
C THR A 19 -5.91 45.34 11.36
N PRO A 20 -4.96 46.24 11.68
CA PRO A 20 -4.99 47.63 11.21
C PRO A 20 -4.83 47.79 9.69
N ILE A 21 -4.28 46.77 9.02
CA ILE A 21 -3.98 46.77 7.58
C ILE A 21 -5.12 46.08 6.81
N THR A 22 -5.59 44.94 7.31
CA THR A 22 -6.62 44.14 6.64
C THR A 22 -8.04 44.66 6.90
N GLY A 23 -8.23 45.40 8.00
CA GLY A 23 -9.56 45.81 8.47
C GLY A 23 -10.38 44.68 9.06
N TRP A 24 -9.84 43.46 9.15
CA TRP A 24 -10.53 42.30 9.72
C TRP A 24 -10.40 42.29 11.23
N SER A 25 -11.49 42.02 11.93
CA SER A 25 -11.45 41.74 13.36
C SER A 25 -10.72 40.43 13.63
N LYS A 26 -10.20 40.29 14.86
CA LYS A 26 -9.60 39.02 15.34
C LYS A 26 -10.51 37.80 15.09
N LYS A 27 -11.82 37.98 15.24
CA LYS A 27 -12.81 36.92 15.00
C LYS A 27 -12.89 36.51 13.53
N GLU A 28 -12.82 37.47 12.61
CA GLU A 28 -12.82 37.23 11.15
C GLU A 28 -11.53 36.56 10.69
N CYS A 29 -10.36 37.00 11.19
CA CYS A 29 -9.08 36.34 10.94
C CYS A 29 -9.10 34.87 11.39
N HIS A 30 -9.56 34.60 12.61
CA HIS A 30 -9.64 33.25 13.14
C HIS A 30 -10.62 32.36 12.35
N ALA A 31 -11.78 32.90 11.97
CA ALA A 31 -12.77 32.17 11.18
C ALA A 31 -12.23 31.80 9.78
N ALA A 32 -11.55 32.74 9.11
CA ALA A 32 -10.95 32.50 7.79
C ALA A 32 -9.83 31.46 7.84
N LEU A 33 -8.98 31.50 8.89
CA LEU A 33 -7.92 30.52 9.10
C LEU A 33 -8.46 29.14 9.44
N LYS A 34 -9.50 29.06 10.28
CA LYS A 34 -10.18 27.79 10.58
C LYS A 34 -10.79 27.20 9.32
N GLN A 35 -11.47 28.00 8.50
CA GLN A 35 -12.03 27.53 7.23
C GLN A 35 -10.94 27.03 6.30
N SER A 36 -9.84 27.78 6.16
CA SER A 36 -8.69 27.36 5.34
C SER A 36 -8.05 26.06 5.85
N PHE A 37 -8.02 25.86 7.18
CA PHE A 37 -7.55 24.62 7.79
C PHE A 37 -8.51 23.46 7.52
N ASP A 38 -9.82 23.68 7.66
CA ASP A 38 -10.83 22.66 7.41
C ASP A 38 -10.87 22.26 5.93
N ASP A 39 -10.75 23.21 5.00
CA ASP A 39 -10.66 22.98 3.56
C ASP A 39 -9.38 22.21 3.21
N TRP A 40 -8.24 22.64 3.75
CA TRP A 40 -6.98 21.91 3.61
C TRP A 40 -7.07 20.50 4.20
N LEU A 41 -7.73 20.33 5.35
CA LEU A 41 -7.91 19.03 5.98
C LEU A 41 -8.82 18.13 5.14
N ALA A 42 -9.86 18.69 4.52
CA ALA A 42 -10.75 17.98 3.59
C ALA A 42 -10.03 17.55 2.31
N ASP A 43 -9.20 18.43 1.74
CA ASP A 43 -8.48 18.19 0.49
C ASP A 43 -7.28 17.25 0.66
N PHE A 44 -6.56 17.35 1.78
CA PHE A 44 -5.28 16.67 1.95
C PHE A 44 -5.35 15.48 2.91
N GLY A 45 -6.25 15.50 3.89
CA GLY A 45 -6.33 14.48 4.94
C GLY A 45 -5.02 14.30 5.73
N ILE A 46 -5.09 13.70 6.92
CA ILE A 46 -3.88 13.49 7.74
C ILE A 46 -3.10 12.23 7.32
N GLY A 47 -3.65 11.35 6.47
CA GLY A 47 -2.96 10.09 6.12
C GLY A 47 -3.36 9.40 4.81
N ASN A 48 -4.33 9.92 4.06
CA ASN A 48 -4.91 9.16 2.95
C ASN A 48 -3.96 9.03 1.76
N ARG A 49 -3.20 10.10 1.45
CA ARG A 49 -2.32 10.12 0.28
C ARG A 49 -1.12 9.18 0.40
N GLU A 50 -0.50 9.13 1.58
CA GLU A 50 0.62 8.23 1.89
C GLU A 50 0.15 6.77 1.99
N LYS A 51 -1.03 6.56 2.61
CA LYS A 51 -1.69 5.25 2.67
C LYS A 51 -1.93 4.66 1.27
N TYR A 52 -2.41 5.46 0.32
CA TYR A 52 -2.67 4.98 -1.05
C TYR A 52 -1.43 4.90 -1.96
N GLN A 53 -0.26 5.40 -1.55
CA GLN A 53 0.99 5.18 -2.32
C GLN A 53 1.33 3.69 -2.45
N VAL A 54 0.99 2.87 -1.46
CA VAL A 54 1.26 1.43 -1.53
C VAL A 54 0.50 0.74 -2.65
N ILE A 55 -0.72 1.21 -2.98
CA ILE A 55 -1.53 0.68 -4.08
C ILE A 55 -0.80 0.91 -5.40
N ILE A 56 -0.38 2.16 -5.62
CA ILE A 56 0.38 2.55 -6.83
C ILE A 56 1.65 1.69 -6.94
N ARG A 57 2.41 1.56 -5.85
CA ARG A 57 3.63 0.74 -5.85
C ARG A 57 3.37 -0.74 -6.11
N VAL A 58 2.27 -1.29 -5.61
CA VAL A 58 1.87 -2.67 -5.93
C VAL A 58 1.57 -2.82 -7.41
N ARG A 59 0.79 -1.90 -7.99
CA ARG A 59 0.48 -1.91 -9.43
C ARG A 59 1.77 -1.83 -10.25
N ASP A 60 2.63 -0.86 -9.96
CA ASP A 60 3.91 -0.68 -10.64
C ASP A 60 4.80 -1.93 -10.51
N PHE A 61 4.87 -2.50 -9.31
CA PHE A 61 5.67 -3.70 -9.05
C PHE A 61 5.17 -4.89 -9.87
N ILE A 62 3.86 -5.14 -9.88
CA ILE A 62 3.27 -6.25 -10.63
C ILE A 62 3.39 -6.03 -12.14
N GLN A 63 3.11 -4.83 -12.65
CA GLN A 63 3.23 -4.52 -14.07
C GLN A 63 4.68 -4.66 -14.56
N LYS A 64 5.65 -4.19 -13.78
CA LYS A 64 7.07 -4.24 -14.15
C LYS A 64 7.69 -5.64 -13.99
N TYR A 65 7.27 -6.38 -12.97
CA TYR A 65 7.99 -7.59 -12.55
C TYR A 65 7.16 -8.87 -12.56
N GLY A 66 5.85 -8.78 -12.79
CA GLY A 66 4.90 -9.89 -12.68
C GLY A 66 5.25 -11.11 -13.53
N LEU A 67 5.97 -10.92 -14.64
CA LEU A 67 6.40 -11.99 -15.55
C LEU A 67 7.90 -12.32 -15.48
N SER A 68 8.69 -11.59 -14.69
CA SER A 68 10.16 -11.71 -14.68
C SER A 68 10.75 -12.10 -13.33
N ARG A 69 10.10 -11.71 -12.23
CA ARG A 69 10.59 -11.96 -10.85
C ARG A 69 9.72 -12.95 -10.07
N PHE A 70 8.72 -13.54 -10.71
CA PHE A 70 7.83 -14.52 -10.09
C PHE A 70 7.99 -15.87 -10.76
N GLN A 71 8.24 -16.91 -9.95
CA GLN A 71 8.30 -18.27 -10.45
C GLN A 71 6.87 -18.83 -10.60
N PRO A 72 6.47 -19.29 -11.80
CA PRO A 72 5.15 -19.89 -11.98
C PRO A 72 4.96 -21.14 -11.11
N TYR A 73 3.77 -21.27 -10.51
CA TYR A 73 3.37 -22.41 -9.70
C TYR A 73 1.87 -22.71 -9.91
N THR A 74 1.49 -23.99 -9.98
CA THR A 74 0.08 -24.41 -10.06
C THR A 74 -0.36 -25.03 -8.74
N TYR A 75 -1.42 -24.48 -8.13
CA TYR A 75 -2.00 -24.97 -6.89
C TYR A 75 -2.61 -26.39 -7.04
N GLY A 76 -2.54 -27.22 -5.99
CA GLY A 76 -3.22 -28.52 -5.93
C GLY A 76 -2.53 -29.70 -6.66
N LYS A 77 -1.36 -29.50 -7.28
CA LYS A 77 -0.57 -30.58 -7.89
C LYS A 77 0.59 -31.02 -6.97
N LEU A 78 0.87 -32.33 -6.91
CA LEU A 78 1.94 -32.93 -6.10
C LEU A 78 3.30 -32.34 -6.51
N ASN A 79 4.13 -31.89 -5.54
CA ASN A 79 5.38 -31.16 -5.80
C ASN A 79 5.21 -30.06 -6.84
N GLY A 80 4.22 -29.17 -6.63
CA GLY A 80 3.65 -28.29 -7.64
C GLY A 80 4.67 -27.91 -8.70
N ASN A 81 4.39 -28.32 -9.94
CA ASN A 81 5.29 -28.34 -11.09
C ASN A 81 5.90 -26.96 -11.34
N ILE A 82 6.85 -26.57 -10.48
CA ILE A 82 7.91 -25.64 -10.78
C ILE A 82 8.48 -26.24 -12.03
N ASP A 83 8.32 -25.53 -13.14
CA ASP A 83 8.93 -25.94 -14.37
C ASP A 83 10.44 -25.89 -14.14
N THR A 84 11.05 -26.99 -13.69
CA THR A 84 12.49 -27.07 -13.40
C THR A 84 13.30 -27.17 -14.68
N VAL A 85 12.65 -27.54 -15.79
CA VAL A 85 13.23 -27.68 -17.12
C VAL A 85 13.29 -26.33 -17.82
N ASN A 86 12.23 -25.52 -17.70
CA ASN A 86 12.20 -24.11 -18.12
C ASN A 86 12.24 -23.16 -16.93
N ALA A 87 12.82 -23.57 -15.79
CA ALA A 87 13.09 -22.68 -14.66
C ALA A 87 14.13 -21.70 -15.17
N MET A 88 13.65 -20.64 -15.81
CA MET A 88 14.50 -19.56 -16.25
C MET A 88 15.25 -19.06 -15.02
N ARG A 89 16.50 -18.64 -15.21
CA ARG A 89 17.23 -17.95 -14.15
C ARG A 89 16.46 -16.67 -13.83
N ILE A 90 15.63 -16.73 -12.79
CA ILE A 90 14.92 -15.57 -12.29
C ILE A 90 15.94 -14.77 -11.47
N ASN A 91 16.37 -13.65 -12.02
CA ASN A 91 17.18 -12.70 -11.28
C ASN A 91 16.28 -11.97 -10.27
N HIS A 92 16.76 -11.83 -9.03
CA HIS A 92 16.06 -11.12 -7.95
C HIS A 92 14.63 -11.65 -7.70
N LEU A 93 14.48 -12.96 -7.50
CA LEU A 93 13.18 -13.59 -7.21
C LEU A 93 12.37 -12.81 -6.15
N ALA A 94 11.18 -12.38 -6.53
CA ALA A 94 10.24 -11.64 -5.70
C ALA A 94 9.19 -12.56 -5.05
N GLY A 95 8.94 -13.73 -5.64
CA GLY A 95 7.89 -14.63 -5.17
C GLY A 95 7.44 -15.66 -6.19
N TYR A 96 6.19 -16.09 -6.06
CA TYR A 96 5.58 -17.12 -6.89
C TYR A 96 4.28 -16.62 -7.53
N LEU A 97 4.05 -17.00 -8.79
CA LEU A 97 2.82 -16.70 -9.52
C LEU A 97 1.91 -17.92 -9.51
N VAL A 98 0.84 -17.87 -8.74
CA VAL A 98 -0.04 -19.01 -8.48
C VAL A 98 -1.29 -18.94 -9.35
N HIS A 99 -1.47 -19.96 -10.19
CA HIS A 99 -2.63 -20.10 -11.08
C HIS A 99 -3.66 -21.09 -10.52
N ASN A 100 -4.90 -20.99 -11.00
CA ASN A 100 -5.98 -21.95 -10.78
C ASN A 100 -6.35 -22.19 -9.31
N ARG A 101 -6.09 -21.19 -8.45
CA ARG A 101 -6.49 -21.22 -7.03
C ARG A 101 -7.82 -20.50 -6.77
N ARG A 102 -8.20 -19.61 -7.68
CA ARG A 102 -9.37 -18.75 -7.56
C ARG A 102 -10.39 -19.10 -8.64
N ASP A 103 -11.66 -18.99 -8.28
CA ASP A 103 -12.78 -19.25 -9.19
C ASP A 103 -12.99 -18.11 -10.20
N ASP A 104 -12.48 -16.91 -9.89
CA ASP A 104 -12.54 -15.71 -10.75
C ASP A 104 -11.51 -15.71 -11.89
N GLY A 105 -10.66 -16.74 -11.97
CA GLY A 105 -9.61 -16.85 -12.98
C GLY A 105 -8.40 -15.92 -12.77
N GLN A 106 -8.40 -15.09 -11.74
CA GLN A 106 -7.26 -14.22 -11.43
C GLN A 106 -6.08 -15.04 -10.87
N VAL A 107 -4.87 -14.58 -11.19
CA VAL A 107 -3.63 -15.12 -10.64
C VAL A 107 -3.31 -14.47 -9.30
N GLU A 108 -2.71 -15.23 -8.40
CA GLU A 108 -2.22 -14.70 -7.13
C GLU A 108 -0.70 -14.48 -7.18
N TYR A 109 -0.25 -13.31 -6.74
CA TYR A 109 1.14 -12.96 -6.55
C TYR A 109 1.55 -13.23 -5.10
N HIS A 110 2.30 -14.29 -4.88
CA HIS A 110 2.79 -14.71 -3.56
C HIS A 110 4.16 -14.11 -3.32
N ILE A 111 4.18 -12.91 -2.74
CA ILE A 111 5.38 -12.09 -2.58
C ILE A 111 6.12 -12.46 -1.30
N ILE A 112 7.46 -12.58 -1.39
CA ILE A 112 8.34 -12.81 -0.25
C ILE A 112 8.23 -11.61 0.71
N PRO A 113 8.03 -11.80 2.03
CA PRO A 113 7.79 -10.70 2.95
C PRO A 113 8.87 -9.61 2.96
N SER A 114 10.15 -9.97 2.84
CA SER A 114 11.25 -9.00 2.78
C SER A 114 11.18 -8.14 1.52
N VAL A 115 10.86 -8.73 0.37
CA VAL A 115 10.67 -8.01 -0.90
C VAL A 115 9.49 -7.04 -0.80
N PHE A 116 8.38 -7.48 -0.21
CA PHE A 116 7.22 -6.61 0.03
C PHE A 116 7.58 -5.42 0.93
N GLU A 117 8.34 -5.65 2.00
CA GLU A 117 8.74 -4.60 2.93
C GLU A 117 9.73 -3.60 2.30
N GLU A 118 10.76 -4.11 1.62
CA GLU A 118 11.85 -3.30 1.07
C GLU A 118 11.46 -2.55 -0.20
N GLU A 119 10.66 -3.17 -1.08
CA GLU A 119 10.39 -2.62 -2.43
C GLU A 119 9.00 -2.02 -2.59
N ILE A 120 8.02 -2.47 -1.81
CA ILE A 120 6.62 -2.02 -1.94
C ILE A 120 6.25 -1.09 -0.78
N LEU A 121 6.45 -1.50 0.47
CA LEU A 121 6.16 -0.64 1.63
C LEU A 121 7.13 0.55 1.69
N GLN A 122 8.43 0.34 1.44
CA GLN A 122 9.44 1.41 1.41
C GLN A 122 9.33 2.38 2.60
N GLY A 123 9.25 1.84 3.82
CA GLY A 123 9.15 2.63 5.05
C GLY A 123 7.73 3.02 5.48
N LEU A 124 6.69 2.72 4.67
CA LEU A 124 5.30 2.87 5.10
C LEU A 124 5.00 1.96 6.32
N GLN A 125 4.18 2.47 7.24
CA GLN A 125 3.72 1.68 8.38
C GLN A 125 2.95 0.46 7.87
N LYS A 126 3.39 -0.75 8.26
CA LYS A 126 2.83 -2.03 7.82
C LYS A 126 1.31 -2.05 7.89
N LYS A 127 0.74 -1.76 9.06
CA LYS A 127 -0.71 -1.78 9.30
C LYS A 127 -1.47 -0.92 8.27
N SER A 128 -1.06 0.33 8.11
CA SER A 128 -1.68 1.26 7.16
C SER A 128 -1.57 0.79 5.71
N GLY A 129 -0.41 0.24 5.33
CA GLY A 129 -0.22 -0.32 3.99
C GLY A 129 -1.13 -1.52 3.71
N PHE A 130 -1.25 -2.44 4.66
CA PHE A 130 -2.15 -3.59 4.52
C PHE A 130 -3.63 -3.19 4.49
N GLU A 131 -4.04 -2.22 5.33
CA GLU A 131 -5.41 -1.67 5.31
C GLU A 131 -5.73 -1.01 3.96
N ALA A 132 -4.78 -0.27 3.37
CA ALA A 132 -4.94 0.32 2.05
C ALA A 132 -5.15 -0.74 0.95
N LEU A 133 -4.33 -1.79 0.97
CA LEU A 133 -4.43 -2.87 -0.02
C LEU A 133 -5.69 -3.72 0.16
N GLU A 134 -6.19 -3.85 1.39
CA GLU A 134 -7.48 -4.49 1.66
C GLU A 134 -8.65 -3.64 1.12
N GLU A 135 -8.65 -2.33 1.40
CA GLU A 135 -9.65 -1.41 0.87
C GLU A 135 -9.67 -1.39 -0.66
N ALA A 136 -8.50 -1.54 -1.30
CA ALA A 136 -8.36 -1.64 -2.76
C ALA A 136 -8.76 -3.01 -3.34
N GLY A 137 -9.12 -3.98 -2.49
CA GLY A 137 -9.39 -5.35 -2.91
C GLY A 137 -8.17 -6.11 -3.42
N MET A 138 -6.94 -5.61 -3.21
CA MET A 138 -5.70 -6.22 -3.70
C MET A 138 -5.12 -7.27 -2.75
N LEU A 139 -5.44 -7.20 -1.45
CA LEU A 139 -4.87 -8.09 -0.44
C LEU A 139 -5.73 -9.34 -0.21
N ILE A 140 -5.11 -10.51 -0.30
CA ILE A 140 -5.75 -11.78 0.06
C ILE A 140 -5.35 -12.19 1.48
N LYS A 141 -6.29 -12.07 2.42
CA LYS A 141 -6.10 -12.53 3.80
C LYS A 141 -6.29 -14.03 3.94
N ALA A 142 -5.49 -14.65 4.82
CA ALA A 142 -5.68 -16.03 5.26
C ALA A 142 -6.65 -16.11 6.45
N GLU A 143 -6.49 -15.17 7.39
CA GLU A 143 -7.25 -15.02 8.63
C GLU A 143 -7.47 -13.52 8.86
N LYS A 144 -8.52 -13.17 9.61
CA LYS A 144 -9.01 -11.78 9.77
C LYS A 144 -7.93 -10.79 10.25
N ASP A 145 -6.97 -11.25 11.06
CA ASP A 145 -5.99 -10.40 11.77
C ASP A 145 -4.51 -10.72 11.47
N ARG A 146 -4.20 -11.55 10.45
CA ARG A 146 -2.80 -11.81 10.06
C ARG A 146 -2.50 -11.25 8.68
N PHE A 147 -1.73 -10.16 8.67
CA PHE A 147 -1.14 -9.55 7.48
C PHE A 147 -0.19 -10.48 6.72
N ILE A 148 0.36 -11.48 7.41
CA ILE A 148 1.21 -12.51 6.82
C ILE A 148 0.32 -13.68 6.42
N SER A 149 0.24 -13.92 5.12
CA SER A 149 -0.73 -14.81 4.52
C SER A 149 -0.20 -16.22 4.26
N LYS A 150 -1.19 -17.06 3.88
CA LYS A 150 -1.24 -18.50 3.65
C LYS A 150 0.11 -19.18 3.48
N THR A 151 0.34 -20.19 4.34
CA THR A 151 1.46 -21.12 4.20
C THR A 151 1.30 -21.93 2.92
N ILE A 152 2.23 -21.83 1.99
CA ILE A 152 2.39 -22.81 0.90
C ILE A 152 3.56 -23.71 1.24
N SER A 153 3.35 -25.02 1.10
CA SER A 153 4.45 -25.98 1.04
C SER A 153 5.00 -25.99 -0.39
N LEU A 154 6.17 -25.39 -0.58
CA LEU A 154 6.93 -25.43 -1.84
C LEU A 154 8.12 -26.35 -1.62
N ASN A 155 8.22 -27.44 -2.37
CA ASN A 155 9.30 -28.43 -2.25
C ASN A 155 9.51 -28.95 -0.81
N GLY A 156 8.44 -29.12 -0.04
CA GLY A 156 8.51 -29.55 1.37
C GLY A 156 8.90 -28.46 2.37
N THR A 157 9.15 -27.22 1.91
CA THR A 157 9.39 -26.06 2.79
C THR A 157 8.14 -25.19 2.85
N GLN A 158 7.60 -25.02 4.06
CA GLN A 158 6.49 -24.13 4.32
C GLN A 158 6.98 -22.69 4.43
N GLY A 159 6.57 -21.84 3.47
CA GLY A 159 6.89 -20.41 3.45
C GLY A 159 5.65 -19.56 3.73
N ARG A 160 5.85 -18.41 4.40
CA ARG A 160 4.83 -17.38 4.58
C ARG A 160 4.99 -16.31 3.51
N PHE A 161 3.89 -15.88 2.90
CA PHE A 161 3.90 -14.93 1.79
C PHE A 161 2.92 -13.78 2.02
N VAL A 162 3.14 -12.64 1.39
CA VAL A 162 2.11 -11.62 1.19
C VAL A 162 1.42 -11.92 -0.13
N VAL A 163 0.11 -12.20 -0.10
CA VAL A 163 -0.62 -12.61 -1.30
C VAL A 163 -1.45 -11.45 -1.82
N LEU A 164 -1.13 -11.04 -3.05
CA LEU A 164 -1.82 -9.96 -3.76
C LEU A 164 -2.50 -10.49 -5.02
N ILE A 165 -3.56 -9.81 -5.43
CA ILE A 165 -4.14 -9.91 -6.76
C ILE A 165 -3.99 -8.56 -7.47
N PHE A 166 -3.89 -8.58 -8.79
CA PHE A 166 -3.82 -7.35 -9.56
C PHE A 166 -5.23 -6.77 -9.73
N ASN A 167 -5.41 -5.52 -9.33
CA ASN A 167 -6.63 -4.76 -9.57
C ASN A 167 -6.28 -3.45 -10.30
N ASP A 168 -6.81 -3.28 -11.50
CA ASP A 168 -6.57 -2.12 -12.36
C ASP A 168 -7.60 -1.00 -12.16
N GLU A 169 -8.64 -1.23 -11.35
CA GLU A 169 -9.67 -0.21 -11.08
C GLU A 169 -9.14 0.91 -10.18
N ASP A 170 -9.35 2.16 -10.59
CA ASP A 170 -9.01 3.40 -9.88
C ASP A 170 -10.03 3.77 -8.78
#